data_AF-A0A6B3FQQ9-F1
#
_entry.id   AF-A0A6B3FQQ9-F1
#
_cell.length_a   1.000
_cell.length_b   1.000
_cell.length_c   1.000
_cell.angle_alpha   90.00
_cell.angle_beta   90.00
_cell.angle_gamma   90.00
#
_symmetry.space_group_name_H-M   'P 1'
#
loop_
_entity.id
_entity.type
_entity.pdbx_description
1 polymer ?
#
loop_
_entity_poly.entity_id
_entity_poly.type
_entity_poly.pdbx_seq_one_letter_code
_entity_poly.pdbx_strand_id
1 'polypeptide(L)'
;EQWTYAPTPAYGGPKIDEEALGVSEATLSEDGKKVTLTIPGLKANRVVHIRSPRPFSSADGAELWSTEAWYTLNSLPGDQPPATQYEAEEATLSGGAGFDTEHAGYSGGGFVDNFGQEGAAVTFDVEAGKAGTYDVGLRYSNGPNPAPGTKTVSVHVNGEKVRQTKLLSTTDWKT
;
A
#
# COMPACT_ATOMS: atom_id res chain seq x y z
N GLU A 1 -10.23 4.16 -10.25
CA GLU A 1 -8.96 4.54 -9.58
C GLU A 1 -9.00 4.08 -8.13
N GLN A 2 -7.85 3.95 -7.47
CA GLN A 2 -7.77 3.62 -6.04
C GLN A 2 -6.73 4.49 -5.34
N TRP A 3 -6.88 4.73 -4.03
CA TRP A 3 -5.92 5.49 -3.21
C TRP A 3 -6.05 5.13 -1.72
N THR A 4 -5.12 5.58 -0.89
CA THR A 4 -5.32 5.66 0.56
C THR A 4 -5.14 7.10 1.05
N TYR A 5 -5.38 7.36 2.33
CA TYR A 5 -5.19 8.68 2.92
C TYR A 5 -3.97 8.68 3.82
N ALA A 6 -3.18 9.76 3.75
CA ALA A 6 -2.19 10.02 4.79
C ALA A 6 -2.93 10.30 6.11
N PRO A 7 -2.61 9.62 7.22
CA PRO A 7 -3.20 9.92 8.51
C PRO A 7 -2.88 11.36 8.93
N THR A 8 -3.92 12.11 9.28
CA THR A 8 -3.78 13.46 9.83
C THR A 8 -4.65 13.60 11.08
N PRO A 9 -4.26 14.44 12.06
CA PRO A 9 -5.14 14.77 13.19
C PRO A 9 -6.47 15.43 12.75
N ALA A 10 -6.49 16.05 11.57
CA ALA A 10 -7.69 16.61 10.96
C ALA A 10 -8.51 15.54 10.22
N TYR A 11 -9.82 15.75 10.13
CA TYR A 11 -10.70 14.95 9.30
C TYR A 11 -10.36 15.13 7.82
N GLY A 12 -10.15 14.01 7.10
CA GLY A 12 -9.87 14.00 5.66
C GLY A 12 -8.41 14.37 5.33
N GLY A 13 -7.50 13.41 5.52
CA GLY A 13 -6.11 13.54 5.07
C GLY A 13 -5.98 13.59 3.54
N PRO A 14 -4.81 14.00 2.99
CA PRO A 14 -4.59 14.01 1.54
C PRO A 14 -4.58 12.59 0.98
N LYS A 15 -5.08 12.42 -0.26
CA LYS A 15 -4.91 11.17 -1.01
C LYS A 15 -3.43 10.90 -1.25
N ILE A 16 -3.01 9.67 -1.04
CA ILE A 16 -1.67 9.16 -1.36
C ILE A 16 -1.81 7.81 -2.08
N ASP A 17 -0.76 7.40 -2.78
CA ASP A 17 -0.72 6.17 -3.59
C ASP A 17 -1.91 6.05 -4.56
N GLU A 18 -2.25 7.15 -5.22
CA GLU A 18 -3.34 7.17 -6.20
C GLU A 18 -2.92 6.44 -7.48
N GLU A 19 -3.72 5.43 -7.86
CA GLU A 19 -3.46 4.54 -8.98
C GLU A 19 -4.70 4.48 -9.89
N ALA A 20 -4.49 4.70 -11.19
CA ALA A 20 -5.52 4.44 -12.19
C ALA A 20 -5.63 2.92 -12.42
N LEU A 21 -6.86 2.39 -12.33
CA LEU A 21 -7.16 0.98 -12.59
C LEU A 21 -8.12 0.88 -13.77
N GLY A 22 -7.86 -0.07 -14.66
CA GLY A 22 -8.76 -0.44 -15.74
C GLY A 22 -9.72 -1.56 -15.33
N VAL A 23 -10.97 -1.48 -15.78
CA VAL A 23 -11.91 -2.61 -15.73
C VAL A 23 -11.56 -3.53 -16.91
N SER A 24 -11.19 -4.79 -16.62
CA SER A 24 -10.87 -5.76 -17.67
C SER A 24 -12.10 -6.53 -18.16
N GLU A 25 -13.14 -6.63 -17.33
CA GLU A 25 -14.38 -7.33 -17.65
C GLU A 25 -15.56 -6.72 -16.88
N ALA A 26 -16.73 -6.73 -17.50
CA ALA A 26 -17.98 -6.34 -16.87
C ALA A 26 -19.09 -7.32 -17.28
N THR A 27 -19.70 -7.98 -16.31
CA THR A 27 -20.71 -9.02 -16.54
C THR A 27 -22.03 -8.59 -15.90
N LEU A 28 -23.07 -8.48 -16.72
CA LEU A 28 -24.42 -8.14 -16.28
C LEU A 28 -25.14 -9.41 -15.79
N SER A 29 -25.88 -9.33 -14.68
CA SER A 29 -26.78 -10.39 -14.24
C SER A 29 -27.96 -10.59 -15.19
N GLU A 30 -28.55 -11.79 -15.20
CA GLU A 30 -29.71 -12.11 -16.05
C GLU A 30 -30.90 -11.15 -15.85
N ASP A 31 -31.11 -10.67 -14.62
CA ASP A 31 -32.17 -9.73 -14.29
C ASP A 31 -31.84 -8.27 -14.64
N GLY A 32 -30.64 -8.00 -15.14
CA GLY A 32 -30.16 -6.67 -15.51
C GLY A 32 -29.90 -5.72 -14.34
N LYS A 33 -29.92 -6.20 -13.09
CA LYS A 33 -29.85 -5.34 -11.89
C LYS A 33 -28.49 -5.31 -11.20
N LYS A 34 -27.55 -6.18 -11.60
CA LYS A 34 -26.21 -6.25 -11.02
C LYS A 34 -25.16 -6.30 -12.13
N VAL A 35 -24.08 -5.56 -11.94
CA VAL A 35 -22.88 -5.67 -12.77
C VAL A 35 -21.74 -6.15 -11.87
N THR A 36 -21.09 -7.24 -12.26
CA THR A 36 -19.85 -7.71 -11.66
C THR A 36 -18.69 -7.20 -12.50
N LEU A 37 -17.74 -6.51 -11.86
CA LEU A 37 -16.56 -5.96 -12.52
C LEU A 37 -15.32 -6.77 -12.14
N THR A 38 -14.51 -7.12 -13.14
CA THR A 38 -13.15 -7.62 -12.91
C THR A 38 -12.19 -6.44 -13.04
N ILE A 39 -11.49 -6.12 -11.94
CA ILE A 39 -10.56 -4.99 -11.86
C ILE A 39 -9.20 -5.54 -11.38
N PRO A 40 -8.27 -5.84 -12.29
CA PRO A 40 -6.93 -6.25 -11.91
C PRO A 40 -6.20 -5.16 -11.12
N GLY A 41 -5.38 -5.55 -10.14
CA GLY A 41 -4.54 -4.63 -9.37
C GLY A 41 -5.24 -3.93 -8.19
N LEU A 42 -6.45 -4.36 -7.81
CA LEU A 42 -7.06 -3.93 -6.56
C LEU A 42 -6.16 -4.26 -5.36
N LYS A 43 -5.96 -3.29 -4.47
CA LYS A 43 -5.17 -3.45 -3.25
C LYS A 43 -6.05 -3.26 -2.02
N ALA A 44 -5.85 -4.10 -1.00
CA ALA A 44 -6.49 -3.92 0.30
C ALA A 44 -6.06 -2.59 0.95
N ASN A 45 -6.85 -2.10 1.91
CA ASN A 45 -6.70 -0.81 2.58
C ASN A 45 -6.62 0.36 1.58
N ARG A 46 -7.52 0.35 0.60
CA ARG A 46 -7.69 1.43 -0.38
C ARG A 46 -9.15 1.85 -0.48
N VAL A 47 -9.38 3.12 -0.76
CA VAL A 47 -10.63 3.59 -1.34
C VAL A 47 -10.58 3.30 -2.83
N VAL A 48 -11.60 2.63 -3.35
CA VAL A 48 -11.81 2.36 -4.77
C VAL A 48 -12.92 3.28 -5.24
N HIS A 49 -12.63 4.08 -6.26
CA HIS A 49 -13.59 4.94 -6.92
C HIS A 49 -13.90 4.40 -8.31
N ILE A 50 -15.17 4.07 -8.50
CA ILE A 50 -15.72 3.50 -9.72
C ILE A 50 -16.58 4.56 -10.39
N ARG A 51 -16.35 4.77 -11.68
CA ARG A 51 -17.13 5.69 -12.50
C ARG A 51 -17.63 4.95 -13.74
N SER A 52 -18.95 4.95 -13.93
CA SER A 52 -19.56 4.52 -15.18
C SER A 52 -19.44 5.62 -16.23
N PRO A 53 -19.03 5.32 -17.48
CA PRO A 53 -19.13 6.30 -18.56
C PRO A 53 -20.61 6.62 -18.85
N ARG A 54 -20.87 7.84 -19.32
CA ARG A 54 -22.17 8.25 -19.88
C ARG A 54 -22.14 8.13 -21.42
N PRO A 55 -23.28 7.86 -22.08
CA PRO A 55 -24.61 7.67 -21.49
C PRO A 55 -24.85 6.22 -21.02
N PHE A 56 -25.49 6.08 -19.86
CA PHE A 56 -26.00 4.80 -19.35
C PHE A 56 -27.47 5.00 -18.97
N SER A 57 -28.37 4.35 -19.70
CA SER A 57 -29.81 4.45 -19.51
C SER A 57 -30.45 3.07 -19.42
N SER A 58 -31.59 2.99 -18.73
CA SER A 58 -32.47 1.83 -18.78
C SER A 58 -33.09 1.66 -20.18
N ALA A 59 -33.76 0.52 -20.41
CA ALA A 59 -34.40 0.19 -21.68
C ALA A 59 -35.53 1.18 -22.08
N ASP A 60 -36.14 1.84 -21.09
CA ASP A 60 -37.15 2.89 -21.26
C ASP A 60 -36.56 4.32 -21.22
N GLY A 61 -35.22 4.45 -21.17
CA GLY A 61 -34.51 5.72 -21.32
C GLY A 61 -34.28 6.52 -20.04
N ALA A 62 -34.57 5.96 -18.86
CA ALA A 62 -34.24 6.62 -17.60
C ALA A 62 -32.73 6.61 -17.35
N GLU A 63 -32.17 7.77 -16.97
CA GLU A 63 -30.76 7.89 -16.61
C GLU A 63 -30.50 7.49 -15.16
N LEU A 64 -29.28 7.00 -14.89
CA LEU A 64 -28.81 6.84 -13.51
C LEU A 64 -28.69 8.19 -12.80
N TRP A 65 -29.16 8.23 -11.54
CA TRP A 65 -29.00 9.40 -10.67
C TRP A 65 -27.54 9.66 -10.25
N SER A 66 -26.74 8.60 -10.15
CA SER A 66 -25.29 8.67 -9.91
C SER A 66 -24.55 7.74 -10.86
N THR A 67 -23.43 8.21 -11.40
CA THR A 67 -22.49 7.41 -12.20
C THR A 67 -21.23 7.07 -11.42
N GLU A 68 -21.19 7.38 -10.13
CA GLU A 68 -20.02 7.21 -9.28
C GLU A 68 -20.35 6.44 -8.00
N ALA A 69 -19.40 5.62 -7.56
CA ALA A 69 -19.43 4.92 -6.29
C ALA A 69 -18.03 4.89 -5.66
N TRP A 70 -17.98 5.06 -4.34
CA TRP A 70 -16.78 4.88 -3.53
C TRP A 70 -16.94 3.68 -2.62
N TYR A 71 -15.90 2.85 -2.56
CA TYR A 71 -15.86 1.66 -1.72
C TYR A 71 -14.55 1.58 -0.97
N THR A 72 -14.60 1.45 0.35
CA THR A 72 -13.40 1.17 1.16
C THR A 72 -13.13 -0.33 1.15
N LEU A 73 -12.13 -0.74 0.38
CA LEU A 73 -11.69 -2.14 0.28
C LEU A 73 -10.72 -2.44 1.41
N ASN A 74 -11.24 -2.86 2.56
CA ASN A 74 -10.42 -3.22 3.74
C ASN A 74 -9.60 -4.49 3.49
N SER A 75 -10.18 -5.47 2.80
CA SER A 75 -9.54 -6.74 2.45
C SER A 75 -10.00 -7.22 1.08
N LEU A 76 -9.12 -7.92 0.37
CA LEU A 76 -9.51 -8.64 -0.84
C LEU A 76 -10.28 -9.90 -0.45
N PRO A 77 -11.46 -10.17 -1.05
CA PRO A 77 -12.20 -11.40 -0.79
C PRO A 77 -11.45 -12.62 -1.35
N GLY A 78 -11.59 -13.77 -0.67
CA GLY A 78 -10.95 -15.04 -1.04
C GLY A 78 -9.62 -15.29 -0.34
N ASP A 79 -9.04 -16.48 -0.55
CA ASP A 79 -7.72 -16.84 -0.02
C ASP A 79 -6.65 -16.00 -0.71
N GLN A 80 -6.15 -15.00 0.01
CA GLN A 80 -4.94 -14.31 -0.39
C GLN A 80 -3.75 -15.20 -0.03
N PRO A 81 -2.77 -15.39 -0.93
CA PRO A 81 -1.55 -16.08 -0.54
C PRO A 81 -0.95 -15.34 0.67
N PRO A 82 -0.50 -16.05 1.71
CA PRO A 82 0.13 -15.41 2.84
C PRO A 82 1.28 -14.55 2.33
N ALA A 83 1.35 -13.30 2.81
CA ALA A 83 2.47 -12.45 2.48
C ALA A 83 3.76 -13.13 2.99
N THR A 84 4.73 -13.35 2.10
CA THR A 84 6.06 -13.77 2.53
C THR A 84 6.67 -12.62 3.32
N GLN A 85 6.84 -12.83 4.62
CA GLN A 85 7.42 -11.84 5.52
C GLN A 85 8.91 -12.12 5.69
N TYR A 86 9.71 -11.07 5.55
CA TYR A 86 11.13 -11.07 5.88
C TYR A 86 11.34 -10.07 7.01
N GLU A 87 11.75 -10.56 8.18
CA GLU A 87 12.01 -9.71 9.34
C GLU A 87 13.30 -8.91 9.12
N ALA A 88 13.27 -7.62 9.43
CA ALA A 88 14.39 -6.73 9.16
C ALA A 88 15.60 -7.07 10.03
N GLU A 89 15.37 -7.54 11.24
CA GLU A 89 16.40 -7.95 12.19
C GLU A 89 17.18 -9.21 11.76
N GLU A 90 16.62 -10.03 10.87
CA GLU A 90 17.26 -11.23 10.32
C GLU A 90 17.99 -10.94 8.99
N ALA A 91 17.89 -9.71 8.48
CA ALA A 91 18.48 -9.30 7.22
C ALA A 91 19.93 -8.79 7.39
N THR A 92 20.64 -8.60 6.26
CA THR A 92 22.01 -8.08 6.31
C THR A 92 22.00 -6.57 6.58
N LEU A 93 22.52 -6.15 7.74
CA LEU A 93 22.62 -4.76 8.15
C LEU A 93 23.97 -4.15 7.75
N SER A 94 23.98 -2.90 7.31
CA SER A 94 25.21 -2.18 6.95
C SER A 94 25.08 -0.67 7.16
N GLY A 95 26.21 0.04 7.07
CA GLY A 95 26.25 1.51 7.13
C GLY A 95 25.76 2.11 8.45
N GLY A 96 25.78 1.34 9.53
CA GLY A 96 25.36 1.79 10.86
C GLY A 96 23.92 1.44 11.23
N ALA A 97 23.15 0.76 10.37
CA ALA A 97 21.88 0.17 10.76
C ALA A 97 22.08 -0.83 11.92
N GLY A 98 21.19 -0.80 12.91
CA GLY A 98 21.31 -1.56 14.16
C GLY A 98 20.04 -2.34 14.50
N PHE A 99 20.13 -3.28 15.43
CA PHE A 99 18.99 -4.03 15.97
C PHE A 99 18.57 -3.44 17.32
N ASP A 100 17.25 -3.28 17.53
CA ASP A 100 16.69 -2.86 18.81
C ASP A 100 15.32 -3.49 19.09
N THR A 101 14.86 -3.35 20.33
CA THR A 101 13.59 -3.82 20.88
C THR A 101 12.89 -2.79 21.77
N GLU A 102 13.44 -1.58 21.91
CA GLU A 102 12.98 -0.56 22.88
C GLU A 102 11.57 0.01 22.61
N HIS A 103 11.01 -0.25 21.44
CA HIS A 103 9.66 0.12 21.07
C HIS A 103 8.80 -1.12 20.83
N ALA A 104 7.62 -1.15 21.43
CA ALA A 104 6.67 -2.24 21.26
C ALA A 104 6.00 -2.19 19.88
N GLY A 105 5.45 -3.32 19.44
CA GLY A 105 4.65 -3.41 18.22
C GLY A 105 5.37 -4.00 17.02
N TYR A 106 6.65 -4.37 17.13
CA TYR A 106 7.33 -5.15 16.08
C TYR A 106 6.77 -6.56 15.92
N SER A 107 7.03 -7.16 14.76
CA SER A 107 6.92 -8.61 14.54
C SER A 107 8.28 -9.26 14.82
N GLY A 108 8.33 -10.59 14.94
CA GLY A 108 9.61 -11.27 15.14
C GLY A 108 10.28 -10.96 16.49
N GLY A 109 11.60 -10.83 16.45
CA GLY A 109 12.45 -10.62 17.62
C GLY A 109 12.72 -9.15 17.95
N GLY A 110 12.49 -8.23 17.01
CA GLY A 110 12.73 -6.80 17.20
C GLY A 110 12.54 -6.00 15.92
N PHE A 111 13.34 -4.95 15.75
CA PHE A 111 13.33 -4.12 14.55
C PHE A 111 14.73 -3.57 14.24
N VAL A 112 14.88 -3.00 13.05
CA VAL A 112 16.09 -2.28 12.66
C VAL A 112 15.91 -0.79 12.90
N ASP A 113 16.89 -0.19 13.57
CA ASP A 113 16.96 1.23 13.90
C ASP A 113 18.24 1.88 13.32
N ASN A 114 18.65 3.04 13.84
CA ASN A 114 19.85 3.77 13.43
C ASN A 114 19.91 4.13 11.92
N PHE A 115 18.74 4.18 11.27
CA PHE A 115 18.57 4.54 9.86
C PHE A 115 18.68 6.07 9.59
N GLY A 116 19.47 6.77 10.41
CA GLY A 116 19.72 8.21 10.31
C GLY A 116 21.07 8.59 9.70
N GLN A 117 21.97 7.61 9.54
CA GLN A 117 23.30 7.83 8.97
C GLN A 117 23.29 7.62 7.45
N GLU A 118 24.11 8.41 6.73
CA GLU A 118 24.31 8.16 5.30
C GLU A 118 24.96 6.79 5.09
N GLY A 119 24.36 5.99 4.22
CA GLY A 119 24.79 4.63 3.94
C GLY A 119 24.15 3.54 4.80
N ALA A 120 23.38 3.89 5.84
CA ALA A 120 22.61 2.92 6.62
C ALA A 120 21.66 2.14 5.69
N ALA A 121 21.73 0.80 5.74
CA ALA A 121 20.97 -0.06 4.86
C ALA A 121 20.63 -1.41 5.50
N VAL A 122 19.47 -1.93 5.10
CA VAL A 122 19.00 -3.30 5.35
C VAL A 122 18.89 -3.99 3.99
N THR A 123 19.54 -5.13 3.84
CA THR A 123 19.51 -5.93 2.60
C THR A 123 18.84 -7.27 2.86
N PHE A 124 17.70 -7.47 2.19
CA PHE A 124 16.91 -8.70 2.26
C PHE A 124 17.28 -9.64 1.11
N ASP A 125 17.60 -10.89 1.43
CA ASP A 125 17.72 -11.95 0.43
C ASP A 125 16.33 -12.55 0.19
N VAL A 126 15.70 -12.16 -0.93
CA VAL A 126 14.33 -12.52 -1.27
C VAL A 126 14.30 -13.61 -2.34
N GLU A 127 13.56 -14.69 -2.09
CA GLU A 127 13.29 -15.72 -3.10
C GLU A 127 11.99 -15.42 -3.86
N ALA A 128 12.09 -15.27 -5.19
CA ALA A 128 10.96 -15.12 -6.08
C ALA A 128 10.76 -16.41 -6.89
N GLY A 129 9.84 -17.26 -6.44
CA GLY A 129 9.60 -18.57 -7.08
C GLY A 129 9.04 -18.52 -8.51
N LYS A 130 8.62 -17.35 -9.00
CA LYS A 130 8.13 -17.15 -10.38
C LYS A 130 8.59 -15.79 -10.90
N ALA A 131 8.87 -15.71 -12.20
CA ALA A 131 9.11 -14.42 -12.83
C ALA A 131 7.81 -13.59 -12.85
N GLY A 132 7.89 -12.31 -12.48
CA GLY A 132 6.73 -11.41 -12.47
C GLY A 132 6.95 -10.15 -11.65
N THR A 133 5.91 -9.33 -11.57
CA THR A 133 5.86 -8.16 -10.68
C THR A 133 5.42 -8.60 -9.29
N TYR A 134 6.11 -8.06 -8.28
CA TYR A 134 5.81 -8.31 -6.87
C TYR A 134 5.51 -6.98 -6.16
N ASP A 135 4.44 -6.98 -5.37
CA ASP A 135 4.19 -5.90 -4.42
C ASP A 135 5.15 -6.05 -3.23
N VAL A 136 5.88 -4.97 -2.93
CA VAL A 136 6.80 -4.92 -1.78
C VAL A 136 6.25 -3.93 -0.76
N GLY A 137 5.85 -4.45 0.39
CA GLY A 137 5.45 -3.66 1.55
C GLY A 137 6.63 -3.48 2.51
N LEU A 138 6.78 -2.26 3.03
CA LEU A 138 7.67 -1.99 4.16
C LEU A 138 6.80 -1.64 5.37
N ARG A 139 6.97 -2.39 6.46
CA ARG A 139 6.44 -2.01 7.77
C ARG A 139 7.51 -1.20 8.49
N TYR A 140 7.16 -0.01 8.96
CA TYR A 140 8.09 0.92 9.58
C TYR A 140 7.38 1.75 10.65
N SER A 141 8.17 2.33 11.55
CA SER A 141 7.74 3.46 12.37
C SER A 141 8.62 4.66 12.07
N ASN A 142 8.03 5.84 12.00
CA ASN A 142 8.69 7.12 11.74
C ASN A 142 8.21 8.14 12.79
N GLY A 143 8.80 8.03 13.98
CA GLY A 143 8.47 8.88 15.11
C GLY A 143 9.00 10.31 14.99
N PRO A 144 8.69 11.16 15.98
CA PRO A 144 8.95 12.60 15.92
C PRO A 144 10.42 12.99 16.15
N ASN A 145 11.27 12.04 16.57
CA ASN A 145 12.68 12.29 16.88
C ASN A 145 13.59 11.66 15.80
N PRO A 146 14.80 12.18 15.55
CA PRO A 146 15.33 13.45 16.05
C PRO A 146 14.65 14.69 15.43
N ALA A 147 13.79 14.50 14.42
CA ALA A 147 13.00 15.58 13.83
C ALA A 147 11.65 15.05 13.30
N PRO A 148 10.56 15.84 13.41
CA PRO A 148 9.25 15.44 12.94
C PRO A 148 9.15 15.50 11.41
N GLY A 149 8.12 14.84 10.88
CA GLY A 149 7.74 14.95 9.47
C GLY A 149 8.06 13.71 8.64
N THR A 150 7.94 13.86 7.32
CA THR A 150 8.19 12.78 6.36
C THR A 150 9.68 12.54 6.23
N LYS A 151 10.11 11.28 6.41
CA LYS A 151 11.47 10.82 6.11
C LYS A 151 11.48 10.12 4.75
N THR A 152 12.66 9.86 4.19
CA THR A 152 12.78 9.16 2.90
C THR A 152 13.86 8.11 2.94
N VAL A 153 13.64 7.00 2.24
CA VAL A 153 14.65 5.95 2.01
C VAL A 153 14.71 5.60 0.53
N SER A 154 15.90 5.26 0.03
CA SER A 154 16.06 4.76 -1.33
C SER A 154 15.89 3.25 -1.36
N VAL A 155 15.11 2.75 -2.32
CA VAL A 155 14.89 1.33 -2.57
C VAL A 155 15.81 0.90 -3.71
N HIS A 156 16.56 -0.16 -3.49
CA HIS A 156 17.41 -0.79 -4.49
C HIS A 156 16.95 -2.24 -4.71
N VAL A 157 17.07 -2.73 -5.94
CA VAL A 157 16.83 -4.12 -6.31
C VAL A 157 18.06 -4.61 -7.04
N ASN A 158 18.69 -5.68 -6.55
CA ASN A 158 19.93 -6.23 -7.11
C ASN A 158 21.05 -5.17 -7.28
N GLY A 159 21.16 -4.24 -6.33
CA GLY A 159 22.14 -3.16 -6.34
C GLY A 159 21.74 -1.91 -7.14
N GLU A 160 20.68 -1.96 -7.95
CA GLU A 160 20.22 -0.81 -8.73
C GLU A 160 19.13 -0.03 -8.01
N LYS A 161 19.24 1.30 -7.95
CA LYS A 161 18.23 2.16 -7.35
C LYS A 161 16.97 2.17 -8.20
N VAL A 162 15.85 1.67 -7.67
CA VAL A 162 14.56 1.65 -8.37
C VAL A 162 13.70 2.87 -8.06
N ARG A 163 13.71 3.36 -6.81
CA ARG A 163 12.97 4.56 -6.39
C ARG A 163 13.45 5.13 -5.06
N GLN A 164 13.01 6.33 -4.73
CA GLN A 164 13.05 6.86 -3.37
C GLN A 164 11.62 6.95 -2.84
N THR A 165 11.36 6.31 -1.70
CA THR A 165 10.04 6.29 -1.08
C THR A 165 9.96 7.27 0.08
N LYS A 166 8.75 7.77 0.34
CA LYS A 166 8.43 8.62 1.48
C LYS A 166 7.89 7.74 2.62
N LEU A 167 8.47 7.90 3.79
CA LEU A 167 7.99 7.34 5.04
C LEU A 167 7.26 8.45 5.77
N LEU A 168 5.93 8.40 5.77
CA LEU A 168 5.10 9.40 6.44
C LEU A 168 5.30 9.30 7.95
N SER A 169 5.03 10.38 8.69
CA SER A 169 5.11 10.34 10.15
C SER A 169 4.09 9.37 10.72
N THR A 170 4.51 8.50 11.63
CA THR A 170 3.62 7.65 12.44
C THR A 170 3.20 8.33 13.76
N THR A 171 3.56 9.60 13.95
CA THR A 171 3.31 10.44 15.14
C THR A 171 4.05 10.03 16.41
N ASP A 172 4.25 8.74 16.64
CA ASP A 172 5.09 8.17 17.68
C ASP A 172 5.89 6.98 17.14
N TRP A 173 6.69 6.37 18.01
CA TRP A 173 7.55 5.23 17.68
C TRP A 173 6.92 3.85 17.95
N LYS A 174 5.73 3.81 18.56
CA LYS A 174 5.04 2.56 18.94
C LYS A 174 3.92 2.19 17.95
N THR A 175 3.71 3.03 16.96
CA THR A 175 2.70 2.90 15.90
C THR A 175 3.37 2.52 14.59
#